data_AF-A0A2I0DWF2-F1
#
_entry.id   AF-A0A2I0DWF2-F1
#
_cell.length_a   1.000
_cell.length_b   1.000
_cell.length_c   1.000
_cell.angle_alpha   90.00
_cell.angle_beta   90.00
_cell.angle_gamma   90.00
#
_symmetry.space_group_name_H-M   'P 1'
#
loop_
_entity.id
_entity.type
_entity.pdbx_description
1 polymer ?
#
loop_
_entity_poly.entity_id
_entity_poly.type
_entity_poly.pdbx_seq_one_letter_code
_entity_poly.pdbx_strand_id
1 'polypeptide(L)' 'MKLCNVEPTEVEAISVFVINCFNCADKHYVSLCKTVQEATDAAAKEGWHGYETDDEVCSTACPKCIKEAIQNEAEARV' A
#
# COMPACT_ATOMS: atom_id res chain seq x y z
N MET A 1 -13.03 28.67 13.54
CA MET A 1 -14.33 28.60 12.83
C MET A 1 -15.05 27.35 13.28
N LYS A 2 -16.37 27.42 13.50
CA LYS A 2 -17.20 26.27 13.90
C LYS A 2 -18.10 25.91 12.72
N LEU A 3 -18.18 24.63 12.39
CA LEU A 3 -19.20 24.11 11.48
C LEU A 3 -20.56 24.20 12.21
N CYS A 4 -21.53 24.87 11.59
CA CYS A 4 -22.88 25.08 12.11
C CYS A 4 -23.88 24.55 11.10
N ASN A 5 -24.99 23.96 11.55
CA ASN A 5 -26.09 23.45 10.71
C ASN A 5 -25.67 22.36 9.70
N VAL A 6 -24.83 21.42 10.11
CA VAL A 6 -24.47 20.26 9.26
C VAL A 6 -25.60 19.23 9.30
N GLU A 7 -26.15 18.92 8.14
CA GLU A 7 -27.16 17.87 7.97
C GLU A 7 -26.50 16.48 7.97
N PRO A 8 -27.15 15.44 8.52
CA PRO A 8 -26.59 14.08 8.51
C PRO A 8 -26.23 13.57 7.11
N THR A 9 -26.95 14.01 6.07
CA THR A 9 -26.70 13.65 4.67
C THR A 9 -25.44 14.30 4.08
N GLU A 10 -24.88 15.32 4.74
CA GLU A 10 -23.65 16.00 4.33
C GLU A 10 -22.39 15.32 4.89
N VAL A 11 -22.57 14.29 5.72
CA VAL A 11 -21.46 13.57 6.37
C VAL A 11 -21.51 12.10 5.98
N GLU A 12 -20.43 11.63 5.36
CA GLU A 12 -20.24 10.22 5.06
C GLU A 12 -19.06 9.67 5.86
N ALA A 13 -19.24 8.51 6.48
CA ALA A 13 -18.16 7.76 7.08
C ALA A 13 -17.51 6.87 6.01
N ILE A 14 -16.20 7.01 5.83
CA ILE A 14 -15.43 6.14 4.93
C ILE A 14 -14.51 5.21 5.71
N SER A 15 -14.39 3.98 5.23
CA SER A 15 -13.36 3.04 5.69
C SER A 15 -12.03 3.34 5.03
N VAL A 16 -10.95 3.28 5.81
CA VAL A 16 -9.58 3.43 5.33
C VAL A 16 -8.79 2.20 5.72
N PHE A 17 -8.16 1.55 4.75
CA PHE A 17 -7.20 0.48 4.95
C PHE A 17 -5.79 1.06 4.89
N VAL A 18 -4.91 0.59 5.77
CA VAL A 18 -3.50 1.00 5.80
C VAL A 18 -2.63 -0.21 5.52
N ILE A 19 -1.88 -0.13 4.43
CA ILE A 19 -0.90 -1.14 4.02
C ILE A 19 0.48 -0.63 4.41
N ASN A 20 1.25 -1.45 5.12
CA ASN A 20 2.57 -1.08 5.59
C ASN A 20 3.62 -1.85 4.77
N CYS A 21 4.64 -1.13 4.31
CA CYS A 21 5.81 -1.75 3.71
C CYS A 21 6.60 -2.47 4.80
N PHE A 22 6.88 -3.76 4.61
CA PHE A 22 7.63 -4.52 5.59
C PHE A 22 9.08 -4.01 5.74
N ASN A 23 9.66 -3.40 4.71
CA ASN A 23 11.07 -3.02 4.67
C ASN A 23 11.34 -1.62 5.26
N CYS A 24 10.60 -0.61 4.80
CA CYS A 24 10.86 0.80 5.15
C CYS A 24 9.76 1.44 6.01
N ALA A 25 8.77 0.65 6.45
CA ALA A 25 7.60 1.11 7.20
C ALA A 25 6.76 2.20 6.52
N ASP A 26 6.96 2.43 5.22
CA ASP A 26 6.13 3.33 4.42
C ASP A 26 4.67 2.87 4.41
N LYS A 27 3.74 3.81 4.36
CA LYS A 27 2.30 3.55 4.51
C LYS A 27 1.55 3.96 3.27
N HIS A 28 0.73 3.06 2.77
CA HIS A 28 -0.24 3.35 1.73
C HIS A 28 -1.66 3.26 2.27
N TYR A 29 -2.40 4.34 2.06
CA TYR A 29 -3.74 4.51 2.56
C TYR A 29 -4.72 4.30 1.41
N VAL A 30 -5.57 3.29 1.53
CA VAL A 30 -6.58 2.97 0.53
C VAL A 30 -7.96 3.23 1.12
N SER A 31 -8.70 4.14 0.51
CA SER A 31 -10.08 4.46 0.86
C SER A 31 -11.05 3.91 -0.19
N LEU A 32 -12.36 3.99 0.10
CA LEU A 32 -13.44 3.57 -0.81
C LEU A 32 -13.45 2.06 -1.14
N CYS A 33 -12.71 1.26 -0.39
CA CYS A 33 -12.78 -0.19 -0.42
C CYS A 33 -13.69 -0.70 0.71
N LYS A 34 -14.36 -1.82 0.46
CA LYS A 34 -15.20 -2.52 1.43
C LYS A 34 -14.51 -3.73 2.04
N THR A 35 -13.50 -4.28 1.35
CA THR A 35 -12.79 -5.48 1.79
C THR A 35 -11.28 -5.30 1.76
N VAL A 36 -10.56 -6.14 2.52
CA VAL A 36 -9.10 -6.21 2.48
C VAL A 36 -8.60 -6.56 1.08
N GLN A 37 -9.28 -7.48 0.38
CA GLN A 37 -8.91 -7.90 -0.97
C GLN A 37 -8.99 -6.73 -1.96
N GLU A 38 -10.06 -5.95 -1.92
CA GLU A 38 -10.20 -4.74 -2.76
C GLU A 38 -9.09 -3.72 -2.48
N ALA A 39 -8.71 -3.56 -1.21
CA ALA A 39 -7.63 -2.66 -0.82
C ALA A 39 -6.26 -3.15 -1.32
N THR A 40 -5.99 -4.45 -1.23
CA THR A 40 -4.75 -5.05 -1.75
C THR A 40 -4.69 -5.01 -3.28
N ASP A 41 -5.82 -5.23 -3.96
CA ASP A 41 -5.89 -5.16 -5.42
C ASP A 41 -5.70 -3.72 -5.93
N ALA A 42 -6.21 -2.73 -5.20
CA ALA A 42 -5.97 -1.33 -5.49
C ALA A 42 -4.49 -0.96 -5.32
N ALA A 43 -3.90 -1.34 -4.18
CA ALA A 43 -2.48 -1.09 -3.92
C ALA A 43 -1.56 -1.81 -4.94
N ALA A 44 -1.92 -3.02 -5.36
CA ALA A 44 -1.23 -3.76 -6.40
C ALA A 44 -1.20 -3.02 -7.75
N LYS A 45 -2.28 -2.33 -8.12
CA LYS A 45 -2.30 -1.48 -9.33
C LYS A 45 -1.37 -0.27 -9.22
N GLU A 46 -1.04 0.14 -8.00
CA GLU A 46 -0.09 1.21 -7.68
C GLU A 46 1.34 0.69 -7.49
N GLY A 47 1.57 -0.62 -7.72
CA GLY A 47 2.88 -1.27 -7.68
C GLY A 47 3.27 -1.83 -6.31
N TRP A 48 2.34 -1.91 -5.36
CA TRP A 48 2.58 -2.59 -4.07
C TRP A 48 2.40 -4.09 -4.23
N HIS A 49 3.44 -4.86 -3.96
CA HIS A 49 3.40 -6.32 -4.09
C HIS A 49 4.22 -6.98 -3.00
N GLY A 50 3.95 -8.27 -2.75
CA GLY A 50 4.99 -9.14 -2.22
C GLY A 50 6.04 -9.35 -3.31
N TYR A 51 7.30 -9.45 -2.93
CA TYR A 51 8.35 -9.77 -3.89
C TYR A 51 8.95 -11.14 -3.54
N GLU A 52 9.31 -11.89 -4.57
CA GLU A 52 9.99 -13.17 -4.47
C GLU A 52 11.28 -13.04 -5.27
N THR A 53 12.39 -13.29 -4.59
CA THR A 53 13.74 -13.42 -5.13
C THR A 53 14.13 -14.90 -5.13
N ASP A 54 15.27 -15.24 -5.73
CA ASP A 54 15.75 -16.63 -5.71
C ASP A 54 16.05 -17.14 -4.28
N ASP A 55 16.30 -16.22 -3.33
CA ASP A 55 16.69 -16.52 -1.94
C ASP A 55 15.64 -16.15 -0.88
N GLU A 56 14.66 -15.28 -1.20
CA GLU A 56 13.71 -14.74 -0.22
C GLU A 56 12.32 -14.48 -0.82
N VAL A 57 11.27 -14.95 -0.14
CA VAL A 57 9.89 -14.53 -0.36
C VAL A 57 9.51 -13.53 0.72
N CYS A 58 9.23 -12.31 0.32
CA CYS A 58 8.94 -11.21 1.22
C CYS A 58 7.48 -10.76 1.16
N SER A 59 7.00 -10.28 2.31
CA SER A 59 5.64 -9.74 2.46
C SER A 59 5.47 -8.43 1.67
N THR A 60 4.37 -7.73 1.90
CA THR A 60 4.00 -6.51 1.17
C THR A 60 5.08 -5.42 1.25
N ALA A 61 5.62 -5.04 0.10
CA ALA A 61 6.61 -3.98 -0.06
C ALA A 61 6.08 -2.82 -0.90
N CYS A 62 6.62 -1.62 -0.65
CA CYS A 62 6.33 -0.46 -1.48
C CYS A 62 7.10 -0.54 -2.81
N PRO A 63 6.63 0.16 -3.86
CA PRO A 63 7.27 0.15 -5.18
C PRO A 63 8.75 0.55 -5.15
N LYS A 64 9.15 1.40 -4.20
CA LYS A 64 10.54 1.85 -4.03
C LYS A 64 11.46 0.70 -3.60
N CYS A 65 11.08 0.01 -2.53
CA CYS A 65 11.88 -1.10 -2.00
C CYS A 65 11.94 -2.28 -2.97
N ILE A 66 10.85 -2.55 -3.71
CA ILE A 66 10.85 -3.56 -4.77
C ILE A 66 11.88 -3.21 -5.85
N LYS A 67 11.89 -1.95 -6.30
CA LYS A 67 12.83 -1.49 -7.32
C LYS A 67 14.29 -1.58 -6.85
N GLU A 68 14.56 -1.20 -5.60
CA GLU A 68 15.89 -1.31 -4.98
C GLU A 68 16.35 -2.76 -4.89
N ALA A 69 15.48 -3.68 -4.46
CA ALA A 69 15.80 -5.11 -4.38
C ALA A 69 16.20 -5.68 -5.76
N ILE A 70 15.39 -5.42 -6.79
CA ILE A 70 15.66 -5.88 -8.17
C ILE A 70 16.99 -5.33 -8.69
N GLN A 71 17.29 -4.06 -8.42
CA GLN A 71 18.54 -3.45 -8.87
C GLN A 71 19.75 -4.08 -8.16
N ASN A 72 19.66 -4.31 -6.86
CA ASN A 72 20.74 -4.92 -6.08
C ASN A 72 21.03 -6.35 -6.55
N GLU A 73 20.01 -7.14 -6.88
CA GLU A 73 20.19 -8.47 -7.45
C GLU A 73 20.85 -8.44 -8.83
N ALA A 74 20.47 -7.48 -9.67
CA ALA A 74 21.08 -7.31 -10.99
C ALA A 74 22.56 -6.93 -10.87
N GLU A 75 22.93 -6.06 -9.94
CA GLU A 75 24.31 -5.67 -9.66
C GLU A 75 25.14 -6.82 -9.06
N ALA A 76 24.55 -7.66 -8.21
CA ALA A 76 25.25 -8.81 -7.61
C ALA A 76 25.60 -9.93 -8.61
N ARG A 77 24.98 -9.94 -9.80
CA ARG A 77 25.22 -10.94 -10.86
C ARG A 77 26.29 -10.51 -11.88
N VAL A 78 26.89 -9.33 -11.71
CA VAL A 78 27.96 -8.77 -12.58
C VAL A 78 29.32 -8.93 -11.92
#